data_AF-A0A7K3W806-F1
#
_entry.id   AF-A0A7K3W806-F1
#
_cell.length_a   1.000
_cell.length_b   1.000
_cell.length_c   1.000
_cell.angle_alpha   90.00
_cell.angle_beta   90.00
_cell.angle_gamma   90.00
#
_symmetry.space_group_name_H-M   'P 1'
#
loop_
_entity.id
_entity.type
_entity.pdbx_description
1 polymer ?
#
loop_
_entity_poly.entity_id
_entity_poly.type
_entity_poly.pdbx_seq_one_letter_code
_entity_poly.pdbx_strand_id
1 'polypeptide(L)'
;MPGAAVLAEALDRAQAALDELWHTAPEPPHLLHGDLTPANTLVEPGGTLVPIDVQDLVLGFGVQDLSSSVLSLRRCPAGPRLVDAFRAGYTEVRPWPQAPVGLVGALTAARLLNRVNLRLAVDDPDGLPGYLADRTGQLAAWLRTPGGRASWTEVTRGPAHVLFLGANALTRLWQRRPGGTAARRPDRNSGEPPGAS
;
A
#
# COMPACT_ATOMS: atom_id res chain seq x y z
N MET A 1 -22.79 -12.66 4.02
CA MET A 1 -21.99 -11.98 5.07
C MET A 1 -21.79 -10.52 4.66
N PRO A 2 -22.35 -9.54 5.39
CA PRO A 2 -22.28 -8.12 5.03
C PRO A 2 -20.85 -7.61 4.76
N GLY A 3 -19.84 -8.17 5.44
CA GLY A 3 -18.45 -7.76 5.25
C GLY A 3 -17.83 -8.12 3.90
N ALA A 4 -18.25 -9.21 3.26
CA ALA A 4 -17.71 -9.61 1.96
C ALA A 4 -18.07 -8.60 0.86
N ALA A 5 -19.30 -8.08 0.88
CA ALA A 5 -19.75 -7.06 -0.07
C ALA A 5 -18.97 -5.75 0.10
N VAL A 6 -18.72 -5.31 1.34
CA VAL A 6 -17.90 -4.13 1.65
C VAL A 6 -16.47 -4.29 1.13
N LEU A 7 -15.86 -5.46 1.34
CA LEU A 7 -14.49 -5.71 0.87
C LEU A 7 -14.41 -5.70 -0.67
N ALA A 8 -15.38 -6.30 -1.35
CA ALA A 8 -15.45 -6.33 -2.81
C ALA A 8 -15.64 -4.93 -3.39
N GLU A 9 -16.62 -4.17 -2.92
CA GLU A 9 -16.87 -2.79 -3.38
C GLU A 9 -15.65 -1.89 -3.11
N ALA A 10 -15.03 -2.04 -1.94
CA ALA A 10 -13.84 -1.28 -1.61
C ALA A 10 -12.66 -1.62 -2.54
N LEU A 11 -12.51 -2.90 -2.89
CA LEU A 11 -11.49 -3.35 -3.83
C LEU A 11 -11.69 -2.74 -5.20
N ASP A 12 -12.90 -2.82 -5.76
CA ASP A 12 -13.21 -2.29 -7.09
C ASP A 12 -12.93 -0.79 -7.16
N ARG A 13 -13.36 -0.03 -6.14
CA ARG A 13 -13.16 1.42 -6.09
C ARG A 13 -11.70 1.82 -5.88
N ALA A 14 -10.97 1.08 -5.04
CA ALA A 14 -9.54 1.33 -4.83
C ALA A 14 -8.71 0.99 -6.07
N GLN A 15 -9.07 -0.10 -6.77
CA GLN A 15 -8.43 -0.51 -8.02
C GLN A 15 -8.66 0.52 -9.12
N ALA A 16 -9.90 1.02 -9.29
CA ALA A 16 -10.19 2.06 -10.27
C ALA A 16 -9.35 3.34 -10.05
N ALA A 17 -9.13 3.73 -8.80
CA ALA A 17 -8.29 4.88 -8.47
C ALA A 17 -6.79 4.63 -8.75
N LEU A 18 -6.31 3.40 -8.52
CA LEU A 18 -4.95 3.01 -8.88
C LEU A 18 -4.77 3.00 -10.40
N ASP A 19 -5.71 2.43 -11.15
CA ASP A 19 -5.66 2.36 -12.61
C ASP A 19 -5.63 3.78 -13.21
N GLU A 20 -6.48 4.67 -12.71
CA GLU A 20 -6.49 6.09 -13.11
C GLU A 20 -5.16 6.77 -12.80
N LEU A 21 -4.57 6.53 -11.61
CA LEU A 21 -3.27 7.08 -11.25
C LEU A 21 -2.18 6.59 -12.21
N TRP A 22 -2.17 5.30 -12.55
CA TRP A 22 -1.24 4.73 -13.53
C TRP A 22 -1.40 5.29 -14.94
N HIS A 23 -2.59 5.76 -15.29
CA HIS A 23 -2.87 6.35 -16.60
C HIS A 23 -2.54 7.85 -16.67
N THR A 24 -2.73 8.57 -15.56
CA THR A 24 -2.76 10.05 -15.55
C THR A 24 -1.61 10.70 -14.79
N ALA A 25 -0.80 9.93 -14.04
CA ALA A 25 0.30 10.50 -13.27
C ALA A 25 1.30 11.24 -14.19
N PRO A 26 1.69 12.48 -13.84
CA PRO A 26 2.60 13.27 -14.66
C PRO A 26 4.06 12.81 -14.51
N GLU A 27 4.44 12.25 -13.36
CA GLU A 27 5.76 11.66 -13.16
C GLU A 27 5.82 10.18 -13.54
N PRO A 28 6.97 9.67 -14.02
CA PRO A 28 7.15 8.24 -14.20
C PRO A 28 7.13 7.51 -12.85
N PRO A 29 6.65 6.25 -12.82
CA PRO A 29 6.70 5.47 -11.60
C PRO A 29 8.16 5.16 -11.21
N HIS A 30 8.43 5.14 -9.91
CA HIS A 30 9.75 4.91 -9.32
C HIS A 30 9.65 3.93 -8.15
N LEU A 31 10.81 3.48 -7.65
CA LEU A 31 10.85 2.60 -6.50
C LEU A 31 10.34 3.31 -5.25
N LEU A 32 9.38 2.68 -4.61
CA LEU A 32 8.75 3.05 -3.36
C LEU A 32 9.12 2.04 -2.29
N HIS A 33 9.14 2.48 -1.04
CA HIS A 33 9.33 1.61 0.12
C HIS A 33 8.20 0.58 0.27
N GLY A 34 6.95 0.97 -0.01
CA GLY A 34 5.78 0.10 0.09
C GLY A 34 5.20 -0.06 1.51
N ASP A 35 5.97 0.24 2.55
CA ASP A 35 5.51 0.30 3.95
C ASP A 35 6.37 1.21 4.83
N LEU A 36 6.70 2.41 4.35
CA LEU A 36 7.45 3.39 5.13
C LEU A 36 6.61 3.89 6.32
N THR A 37 6.86 3.32 7.49
CA THR A 37 6.16 3.63 8.74
C THR A 37 7.18 3.83 9.88
N PRO A 38 6.78 4.40 11.03
CA PRO A 38 7.67 4.50 12.19
C PRO A 38 8.20 3.15 12.68
N ALA A 39 7.46 2.06 12.48
CA ALA A 39 7.93 0.71 12.82
C ALA A 39 9.07 0.24 11.89
N ASN A 40 9.12 0.76 10.67
CA ASN A 40 10.14 0.45 9.65
C ASN A 40 11.15 1.59 9.50
N THR A 41 11.33 2.39 10.56
CA THR A 41 12.31 3.49 10.60
C THR A 41 13.07 3.42 11.91
N LEU A 42 14.38 3.23 11.85
CA LEU A 42 15.26 3.33 13.00
C LEU A 42 15.62 4.79 13.27
N VAL A 43 15.84 5.10 14.55
CA VAL A 43 16.39 6.39 14.98
C VAL A 43 17.79 6.14 15.51
N GLU A 44 18.81 6.62 14.81
CA GLU A 44 20.20 6.50 15.26
C GLU A 44 20.51 7.47 16.40
N PRO A 45 21.56 7.21 17.21
CA PRO A 45 22.12 8.20 18.11
C PRO A 45 22.45 9.49 17.33
N GLY A 46 21.86 10.62 17.72
CA GLY A 46 21.97 11.90 16.99
C GLY A 46 20.71 12.27 16.19
N GLY A 47 19.71 11.39 16.11
CA GLY A 47 18.38 11.70 15.56
C GLY A 47 18.22 11.44 14.06
N THR A 48 19.21 10.85 13.40
CA THR A 48 19.09 10.43 12.00
C THR A 48 18.05 9.31 11.86
N LEU A 49 17.17 9.44 10.87
CA LEU A 49 16.15 8.43 10.56
C LEU A 49 16.66 7.50 9.44
N VAL A 50 16.65 6.19 9.70
CA VAL A 50 17.12 5.17 8.76
C VAL A 50 15.97 4.22 8.41
N PRO A 51 15.41 4.29 7.19
CA PRO A 51 14.42 3.32 6.72
C PRO A 51 15.02 1.91 6.66
N ILE A 52 14.23 0.93 7.06
CA ILE A 52 14.57 -0.50 7.03
C ILE A 52 13.44 -1.28 6.34
N ASP A 53 13.54 -2.61 6.25
CA ASP A 53 12.43 -3.44 5.72
C ASP A 53 12.15 -3.20 4.22
N VAL A 54 13.23 -3.13 3.42
CA VAL A 54 13.20 -2.84 1.97
C VAL A 54 12.99 -4.08 1.08
N GLN A 55 12.58 -5.22 1.62
CA GLN A 55 12.26 -6.39 0.79
C GLN A 55 10.93 -6.24 0.04
N ASP A 56 10.05 -5.32 0.48
CA ASP A 56 8.74 -5.07 -0.10
C ASP A 56 8.74 -3.82 -1.01
N LEU A 57 9.89 -3.47 -1.61
CA LEU A 57 9.97 -2.38 -2.58
C LEU A 57 9.00 -2.62 -3.74
N VAL A 58 8.26 -1.58 -4.10
CA VAL A 58 7.29 -1.62 -5.21
C VAL A 58 7.55 -0.49 -6.19
N LEU A 59 7.23 -0.72 -7.47
CA LEU A 59 7.24 0.33 -8.47
C LEU A 59 5.90 1.07 -8.42
N GLY A 60 5.92 2.40 -8.28
CA GLY A 60 4.70 3.21 -8.16
C GLY A 60 4.96 4.71 -8.10
N PHE A 61 4.01 5.47 -7.56
CA PHE A 61 4.04 6.93 -7.47
C PHE A 61 4.16 7.39 -6.02
N GLY A 62 4.87 8.51 -5.79
CA GLY A 62 5.21 8.97 -4.44
C GLY A 62 4.01 9.16 -3.52
N VAL A 63 2.83 9.49 -4.08
CA VAL A 63 1.56 9.61 -3.34
C VAL A 63 1.14 8.31 -2.62
N GLN A 64 1.57 7.14 -3.10
CA GLN A 64 1.25 5.84 -2.48
C GLN A 64 2.02 5.63 -1.18
N ASP A 65 3.33 5.88 -1.17
CA ASP A 65 4.15 5.83 0.05
C ASP A 65 3.70 6.91 1.04
N LEU A 66 3.49 8.15 0.56
CA LEU A 66 2.98 9.25 1.37
C LEU A 66 1.67 8.91 2.08
N SER A 67 0.71 8.31 1.35
CA SER A 67 -0.58 7.90 1.92
C SER A 67 -0.40 6.86 3.03
N SER A 68 0.49 5.90 2.83
CA SER A 68 0.78 4.85 3.83
C SER A 68 1.51 5.39 5.06
N SER A 69 2.51 6.28 4.87
CA SER A 69 3.22 6.93 5.96
C SER A 69 2.29 7.81 6.79
N VAL A 70 1.49 8.66 6.15
CA VAL A 70 0.51 9.53 6.86
C VAL A 70 -0.50 8.69 7.63
N LEU A 71 -1.02 7.61 7.03
CA LEU A 71 -1.92 6.68 7.71
C LEU A 71 -1.29 6.11 8.99
N SER A 72 0.00 5.76 8.95
CA SER A 72 0.70 5.23 10.11
C SER A 72 0.98 6.29 11.16
N LEU A 73 1.47 7.47 10.76
CA LEU A 73 1.79 8.57 11.67
C LEU A 73 0.56 9.06 12.44
N ARG A 74 -0.62 9.12 11.79
CA ARG A 74 -1.89 9.48 12.43
C ARG A 74 -2.26 8.57 13.61
N ARG A 75 -1.83 7.30 13.58
CA ARG A 75 -2.12 6.31 14.62
C ARG A 75 -1.15 6.41 15.80
N CYS A 76 -0.06 7.15 15.66
CA CYS A 76 0.90 7.37 16.73
C CYS A 76 0.38 8.38 17.77
N PRO A 77 0.89 8.33 19.02
CA PRO A 77 0.75 9.44 19.96
C PRO A 77 1.24 10.75 19.31
N ALA A 78 0.49 11.84 19.48
CA ALA A 78 0.73 13.12 18.79
C ALA A 78 0.67 13.03 17.25
N GLY A 79 -0.12 12.10 16.70
CA GLY A 79 -0.26 11.87 15.26
C GLY A 79 -0.47 13.11 14.39
N PRO A 80 -1.36 14.07 14.73
CA PRO A 80 -1.49 15.31 13.97
C PRO A 80 -0.17 16.08 13.86
N ARG A 81 0.55 16.26 14.98
CA ARG A 81 1.86 16.93 15.00
C ARG A 81 2.89 16.19 14.15
N LEU A 82 2.87 14.85 14.17
CA LEU A 82 3.79 14.04 13.38
C LEU A 82 3.51 14.13 11.88
N VAL A 83 2.24 14.19 11.47
CA VAL A 83 1.86 14.42 10.07
C VAL A 83 2.31 15.79 9.61
N ASP A 84 2.12 16.83 10.43
CA ASP A 84 2.56 18.19 10.11
C ASP A 84 4.08 18.28 9.98
N ALA A 85 4.83 17.66 10.91
CA ALA A 85 6.29 17.59 10.85
C ALA A 85 6.78 16.82 9.62
N PHE A 86 6.16 15.68 9.31
CA PHE A 86 6.47 14.88 8.12
C PHE A 86 6.20 15.67 6.83
N ARG A 87 5.07 16.38 6.77
CA ARG A 87 4.74 17.24 5.63
C ARG A 87 5.76 18.37 5.46
N ALA A 88 6.13 19.05 6.54
CA ALA A 88 7.13 20.12 6.51
C ALA A 88 8.47 19.61 5.95
N GLY A 89 9.01 18.52 6.52
CA GLY A 89 10.27 17.93 6.06
C GLY A 89 10.19 17.40 4.62
N TYR A 90 9.06 16.81 4.21
CA TYR A 90 8.86 16.39 2.83
C TYR A 90 8.93 17.59 1.87
N THR A 91 8.28 18.70 2.23
CA THR A 91 8.23 19.92 1.40
C THR A 91 9.55 20.65 1.25
N GLU A 92 10.52 20.40 2.12
CA GLU A 92 11.88 20.93 1.97
C GLU A 92 12.63 20.28 0.80
N VAL A 93 12.27 19.05 0.44
CA VAL A 93 12.96 18.26 -0.60
C VAL A 93 12.13 18.13 -1.87
N ARG A 94 10.80 18.00 -1.75
CA ARG A 94 9.89 17.80 -2.89
C ARG A 94 8.56 18.52 -2.67
N PRO A 95 7.92 19.07 -3.72
CA PRO A 95 6.58 19.62 -3.60
C PRO A 95 5.60 18.61 -3.02
N TRP A 96 4.73 19.04 -2.09
CA TRP A 96 3.65 18.18 -1.61
C TRP A 96 2.71 17.87 -2.78
N PRO A 97 2.45 16.59 -3.11
CA PRO A 97 1.72 16.24 -4.31
C PRO A 97 0.30 16.79 -4.25
N GLN A 98 -0.11 17.42 -5.36
CA GLN A 98 -1.49 17.81 -5.59
C GLN A 98 -2.26 16.57 -6.04
N ALA A 99 -2.77 15.81 -5.07
CA ALA A 99 -3.58 14.64 -5.34
C ALA A 99 -5.04 15.06 -5.59
N PRO A 100 -5.73 14.48 -6.60
CA PRO A 100 -7.16 14.62 -6.75
C PRO A 100 -7.90 14.33 -5.44
N VAL A 101 -9.00 15.05 -5.23
CA VAL A 101 -9.83 14.86 -4.03
C VAL A 101 -10.23 13.39 -3.93
N GLY A 102 -9.83 12.75 -2.83
CA GLY A 102 -10.14 11.37 -2.51
C GLY A 102 -9.18 10.31 -3.02
N LEU A 103 -8.16 10.65 -3.82
CA LEU A 103 -7.10 9.71 -4.18
C LEU A 103 -6.40 9.14 -2.94
N VAL A 104 -6.05 10.00 -1.97
CA VAL A 104 -5.41 9.58 -0.71
C VAL A 104 -6.28 8.59 0.07
N GLY A 105 -7.59 8.83 0.11
CA GLY A 105 -8.55 7.91 0.72
C GLY A 105 -8.58 6.56 0.00
N ALA A 106 -8.59 6.56 -1.34
CA ALA A 106 -8.54 5.34 -2.14
C ALA A 106 -7.21 4.57 -1.96
N LEU A 107 -6.07 5.25 -1.91
CA LEU A 107 -4.77 4.63 -1.66
C LEU A 107 -4.66 4.07 -0.24
N THR A 108 -5.26 4.75 0.73
CA THR A 108 -5.41 4.24 2.10
C THR A 108 -6.26 2.96 2.11
N ALA A 109 -7.39 2.95 1.41
CA ALA A 109 -8.22 1.76 1.27
C ALA A 109 -7.47 0.61 0.59
N ALA A 110 -6.73 0.89 -0.50
CA ALA A 110 -5.87 -0.09 -1.16
C ALA A 110 -4.84 -0.70 -0.20
N ARG A 111 -4.18 0.12 0.64
CA ARG A 111 -3.23 -0.38 1.64
C ARG A 111 -3.91 -1.24 2.70
N LEU A 112 -5.11 -0.86 3.16
CA LEU A 112 -5.89 -1.67 4.11
C LEU A 112 -6.27 -3.04 3.52
N LEU A 113 -6.73 -3.06 2.26
CA LEU A 113 -7.03 -4.30 1.54
C LEU A 113 -5.80 -5.18 1.33
N ASN A 114 -4.65 -4.58 0.99
CA ASN A 114 -3.39 -5.32 0.88
C ASN A 114 -3.01 -5.97 2.22
N ARG A 115 -3.19 -5.27 3.35
CA ARG A 115 -2.94 -5.83 4.68
C ARG A 115 -3.93 -6.94 5.04
N VAL A 116 -5.19 -6.84 4.63
CA VAL A 116 -6.18 -7.94 4.77
C VAL A 116 -5.71 -9.16 3.99
N ASN A 117 -5.31 -9.00 2.73
CA ASN A 117 -4.80 -10.08 1.90
C ASN A 117 -3.54 -10.73 2.50
N LEU A 118 -2.59 -9.91 2.98
CA LEU A 118 -1.39 -10.41 3.67
C LEU A 118 -1.76 -11.20 4.91
N ARG A 119 -2.62 -10.65 5.79
CA ARG A 119 -3.05 -11.33 7.01
C ARG A 119 -3.69 -12.69 6.69
N LEU A 120 -4.59 -12.74 5.72
CA LEU A 120 -5.21 -14.01 5.26
C LEU A 120 -4.19 -15.04 4.73
N ALA A 121 -3.04 -14.59 4.23
CA ALA A 121 -2.00 -15.47 3.68
C ALA A 121 -1.01 -15.99 4.74
N VAL A 122 -0.83 -15.28 5.86
CA VAL A 122 0.21 -15.57 6.86
C VAL A 122 -0.31 -16.13 8.18
N ASP A 123 -1.63 -16.10 8.43
CA ASP A 123 -2.18 -16.25 9.80
C ASP A 123 -2.64 -17.63 10.27
N ASP A 124 -2.46 -17.77 11.58
CA ASP A 124 -3.20 -18.60 12.54
C ASP A 124 -4.62 -18.04 12.75
N PRO A 125 -5.70 -18.86 12.85
CA PRO A 125 -7.10 -18.39 12.85
C PRO A 125 -7.46 -17.46 14.02
N ASP A 126 -6.65 -17.45 15.08
CA ASP A 126 -6.91 -16.70 16.30
C ASP A 126 -6.78 -15.18 16.06
N GLY A 127 -7.86 -14.45 16.39
CA GLY A 127 -7.95 -12.99 16.22
C GLY A 127 -8.26 -12.52 14.80
N LEU A 128 -8.22 -13.39 13.79
CA LEU A 128 -8.57 -13.05 12.40
C LEU A 128 -10.00 -12.47 12.27
N PRO A 129 -11.04 -13.01 12.94
CA PRO A 129 -12.39 -12.42 12.85
C PRO A 129 -12.46 -10.97 13.35
N GLY A 130 -11.80 -10.65 14.46
CA GLY A 130 -11.75 -9.30 15.02
C GLY A 130 -10.99 -8.35 14.09
N TYR A 131 -9.85 -8.79 13.57
CA TYR A 131 -9.10 -8.04 12.58
C TYR A 131 -9.93 -7.73 11.33
N LEU A 132 -10.61 -8.73 10.76
CA LEU A 132 -11.45 -8.54 9.57
C LEU A 132 -12.62 -7.59 9.85
N ALA A 133 -13.26 -7.69 11.01
CA ALA A 133 -14.33 -6.77 11.41
C ALA A 133 -13.84 -5.32 11.47
N ASP A 134 -12.68 -5.07 12.09
CA ASP A 134 -12.08 -3.73 12.19
C ASP A 134 -11.73 -3.14 10.83
N ARG A 135 -11.16 -3.94 9.92
CA ARG A 135 -10.79 -3.48 8.57
C ARG A 135 -12.02 -3.25 7.71
N THR A 136 -13.01 -4.14 7.79
CA THR A 136 -14.30 -3.96 7.13
C THR A 136 -15.00 -2.70 7.61
N GLY A 137 -14.98 -2.41 8.91
CA GLY A 137 -15.54 -1.18 9.47
C GLY A 137 -14.87 0.09 8.94
N GLN A 138 -13.54 0.10 8.85
CA GLN A 138 -12.77 1.21 8.25
C GLN A 138 -13.12 1.41 6.77
N LEU A 139 -13.18 0.33 5.98
CA LEU A 139 -13.52 0.40 4.56
C LEU A 139 -14.96 0.83 4.33
N ALA A 140 -15.91 0.35 5.14
CA ALA A 140 -17.30 0.78 5.08
C ALA A 140 -17.45 2.27 5.41
N ALA A 141 -16.68 2.78 6.37
CA ALA A 141 -16.66 4.22 6.67
C ALA A 141 -16.13 5.04 5.49
N TRP A 142 -15.07 4.58 4.83
CA TRP A 142 -14.54 5.23 3.63
C TRP A 142 -15.54 5.21 2.46
N LEU A 143 -16.20 4.09 2.19
CA LEU A 143 -17.19 3.95 1.11
C LEU A 143 -18.36 4.94 1.27
N ARG A 144 -18.80 5.20 2.51
CA ARG A 144 -19.88 6.15 2.82
C ARG A 144 -19.50 7.62 2.61
N THR A 145 -18.21 7.95 2.48
CA THR A 145 -17.76 9.34 2.28
C THR A 145 -18.02 9.78 0.84
N PRO A 146 -18.90 10.77 0.59
CA PRO A 146 -19.27 11.19 -0.77
C PRO A 146 -18.04 11.69 -1.53
N GLY A 147 -17.85 11.21 -2.76
CA GLY A 147 -16.70 11.58 -3.61
C GLY A 147 -15.33 11.13 -3.06
N GLY A 148 -15.30 10.29 -2.03
CA GLY A 148 -14.05 9.87 -1.40
C GLY A 148 -13.30 11.02 -0.74
N ARG A 149 -13.97 12.16 -0.48
CA ARG A 149 -13.46 13.46 0.01
C ARG A 149 -12.71 13.44 1.34
N ALA A 150 -12.26 12.29 1.80
CA ALA A 150 -11.30 12.26 2.88
C ALA A 150 -10.00 12.91 2.36
N SER A 151 -9.90 14.21 2.63
CA SER A 151 -8.68 14.97 2.46
C SER A 151 -7.62 14.38 3.39
N TRP A 152 -6.36 14.78 3.22
CA TRP A 152 -5.27 14.37 4.12
C TRP A 152 -5.61 14.52 5.61
N THR A 153 -6.61 15.36 5.98
CA THR A 153 -7.06 15.60 7.36
C THR A 153 -8.17 14.68 7.88
N GLU A 154 -9.00 14.07 7.03
CA GLU A 154 -10.27 13.44 7.44
C GLU A 154 -10.27 11.91 7.48
N VAL A 155 -9.35 11.23 6.80
CA VAL A 155 -9.21 9.77 6.93
C VAL A 155 -8.66 9.49 8.35
N THR A 156 -9.34 8.62 9.12
CA THR A 156 -8.91 7.97 10.38
C THR A 156 -9.27 8.57 11.76
N ARG A 157 -10.56 8.76 12.05
CA ARG A 157 -11.04 8.63 13.45
C ARG A 157 -11.36 7.16 13.74
N GLY A 158 -10.39 6.40 14.25
CA GLY A 158 -10.58 5.01 14.70
C GLY A 158 -9.48 4.59 15.68
N PRO A 159 -9.75 3.64 16.59
CA PRO A 159 -8.81 3.28 17.65
C PRO A 159 -7.52 2.63 17.10
N ALA A 160 -6.41 2.94 17.76
CA ALA A 160 -5.09 2.45 17.42
C ALA A 160 -4.87 1.04 17.99
N HIS A 161 -4.99 0.01 17.15
CA HIS A 161 -4.45 -1.32 17.45
C HIS A 161 -3.33 -1.65 16.45
N VAL A 162 -2.13 -1.83 17.00
CA VAL A 162 -0.88 -2.23 16.33
C VAL A 162 -0.79 -3.75 16.42
N LEU A 163 -0.69 -4.42 15.26
CA LEU A 163 -0.12 -5.76 15.15
C LEU A 163 0.57 -5.88 13.79
N PHE A 164 1.78 -6.41 13.84
CA PHE A 164 2.79 -6.56 12.79
C PHE A 164 3.01 -8.06 12.56
N LEU A 165 3.22 -8.49 11.30
CA LEU A 165 4.02 -9.66 10.87
C LEU A 165 3.80 -9.96 9.37
N GLY A 166 4.91 -10.12 8.62
CA GLY A 166 5.03 -11.06 7.50
C GLY A 166 4.97 -10.49 6.07
N ALA A 167 6.12 -10.43 5.42
CA ALA A 167 6.30 -10.19 3.98
C ALA A 167 5.87 -11.40 3.11
N ASN A 168 5.55 -11.12 1.83
CA ASN A 168 5.20 -12.02 0.71
C ASN A 168 3.70 -12.30 0.43
N ALA A 169 3.03 -11.37 -0.26
CA ALA A 169 1.88 -11.71 -1.13
C ALA A 169 1.66 -10.74 -2.32
N LEU A 170 2.53 -9.74 -2.51
CA LEU A 170 2.31 -8.66 -3.48
C LEU A 170 2.46 -9.08 -4.95
N THR A 171 3.11 -10.21 -5.25
CA THR A 171 3.36 -10.62 -6.64
C THR A 171 2.10 -11.11 -7.38
N ARG A 172 1.06 -11.61 -6.69
CA ARG A 172 -0.06 -12.28 -7.37
C ARG A 172 -1.26 -11.38 -7.69
N LEU A 173 -1.47 -10.30 -6.94
CA LEU A 173 -2.52 -9.32 -7.27
C LEU A 173 -2.08 -8.36 -8.39
N TRP A 174 -0.78 -8.07 -8.49
CA TRP A 174 -0.24 -7.08 -9.45
C TRP A 174 0.07 -7.61 -10.85
N GLN A 175 0.15 -8.94 -11.04
CA GLN A 175 0.45 -9.54 -12.35
C GLN A 175 -0.77 -9.69 -13.26
N ARG A 176 -1.98 -9.33 -12.82
CA ARG A 176 -3.15 -9.27 -13.71
C ARG A 176 -3.19 -7.95 -14.48
N ARG A 177 -2.26 -7.76 -15.41
CA ARG A 177 -2.50 -6.85 -16.54
C ARG A 177 -3.48 -7.50 -17.51
N PRO A 178 -4.52 -6.79 -17.99
CA PRO A 178 -5.16 -7.18 -19.24
C PRO A 178 -4.17 -6.91 -20.38
N GLY A 179 -3.62 -7.98 -20.99
CA GLY A 179 -2.83 -7.88 -22.23
C GLY A 179 -1.40 -8.41 -22.20
N GLY A 180 -0.91 -9.01 -21.10
CA GLY A 180 0.40 -9.66 -21.08
C GLY A 180 0.34 -11.07 -21.66
N THR A 181 0.60 -11.24 -22.96
CA THR A 181 0.92 -12.57 -23.52
C THR A 181 2.11 -13.16 -22.79
N ALA A 182 1.92 -14.31 -22.14
CA ALA A 182 2.98 -15.08 -21.53
C ALA A 182 4.04 -15.41 -22.61
N ALA A 183 5.22 -14.81 -22.51
CA ALA A 183 6.35 -15.19 -23.33
C ALA A 183 6.71 -16.64 -23.00
N ARG A 184 6.57 -17.53 -23.99
CA ARG A 184 7.09 -18.91 -23.92
C ARG A 184 8.59 -18.82 -23.65
N ARG A 185 9.06 -19.54 -22.62
CA ARG A 185 10.48 -19.88 -22.47
C ARG A 185 10.94 -20.62 -23.74
N PRO A 186 12.04 -20.22 -24.39
CA PRO A 186 12.63 -21.05 -25.43
C PRO A 186 13.21 -22.33 -24.79
N ASP A 187 12.90 -23.47 -25.41
CA ASP A 187 13.43 -24.78 -25.06
C ASP A 187 14.97 -24.75 -25.14
N ARG A 188 15.63 -24.89 -23.99
CA ARG A 188 17.04 -25.26 -23.92
C ARG A 188 17.13 -26.78 -23.90
N ASN A 189 17.02 -27.43 -25.05
CA ASN A 189 17.60 -28.77 -25.27
C ASN A 189 17.51 -29.18 -26.74
N SER A 190 18.54 -28.79 -27.50
CA SER A 190 18.93 -29.50 -28.73
C SER A 190 20.43 -29.27 -28.93
N GLY A 191 21.23 -29.90 -28.08
CA GLY A 191 22.68 -30.06 -28.28
C GLY A 191 22.96 -31.52 -28.62
N GLU A 192 23.02 -31.85 -29.89
CA GLU A 192 23.70 -33.06 -30.38
C GLU A 192 25.22 -32.89 -30.20
N PRO A 193 25.96 -33.91 -29.75
CA PRO A 193 27.42 -33.87 -29.76
C PRO A 193 27.97 -34.20 -31.16
N PRO A 194 29.07 -33.55 -31.61
CA PRO A 194 29.74 -33.93 -32.84
C PRO A 194 30.54 -35.23 -32.66
N GLY A 195 30.46 -36.10 -33.67
CA GLY A 195 31.12 -37.39 -33.71
C GLY A 195 32.65 -37.31 -33.66
N ALA A 196 33.25 -38.28 -32.98
CA ALA A 196 34.68 -38.54 -33.01
C ALA A 196 35.02 -39.42 -34.22
N SER A 197 35.99 -38.97 -35.01
CA SER A 197 36.86 -39.82 -35.84
C SER A 197 38.14 -40.12 -35.08
#